data_AF-U4T2C4-F1
#
_entry.id   AF-U4T2C4-F1
#
_cell.length_a   1.000
_cell.length_b   1.000
_cell.length_c   1.000
_cell.angle_alpha   90.00
_cell.angle_beta   90.00
_cell.angle_gamma   90.00
#
_symmetry.space_group_name_H-M   'P 1'
#
loop_
_entity.id
_entity.type
_entity.pdbx_description
1 polymer ?
#
loop_
_entity_poly.entity_id
_entity_poly.type
_entity_poly.pdbx_seq_one_letter_code
_entity_poly.pdbx_strand_id
1 'polypeptide(L)'
;MPKTSTESMNTTTMTSQSASTLSKDAPKNTATIFNPAKPIMAQEQGLSDSSSSQPYHHKANHNQNRSIEQSSDATLATANAPVSAAPKIGFVSLGCPKALVDSERIITELSRDGYQVASDYEGADLVVVNTCGFIESAVQESLDAIGEAISKNGKVIVTGCLGKEAEKIREMHPAVLAVTGAHAYDEVIRAVAQHVPRPNRSLDANYDPKIDLINEAGIKLTPSHYAYLKISEGCNHRCTFCIIPSLRGDLVSRPIDSVMNEAMALKNAGVKELLIISQDTSAYGLDLKYKTSFWNGMPLKSKFYDMCQALNDLGIWVRLHYVYPYPHVDKVVELMGEKKLLPYLDIPFQHASHSILKAMKRPAHSENTLARIKAWREICPDIVIRSTFVVGFPGETEEDFQCLLDWLVEARLDRVGAFTYSEVEGAVANDLPNHVPENIKQERYERLMALQQDISAQKLQEKVGKTLMVLVDDIDSDENIAICRSYADAPEIDGRVYVDEINAQVKVGQFLTVTIDDASEYDLFASYKG
;
A
#
# COMPACT_ATOMS: atom_id res chain seq x y z
N MET A 1 1.82 -60.48 47.00
CA MET A 1 2.46 -59.97 45.76
C MET A 1 1.40 -59.11 45.09
N PRO A 2 1.48 -57.77 45.12
CA PRO A 2 2.57 -56.90 45.63
C PRO A 2 2.68 -56.90 47.17
N LYS A 3 3.39 -55.90 47.73
CA LYS A 3 3.27 -55.36 49.10
C LYS A 3 3.44 -53.82 48.97
N THR A 4 2.48 -52.94 49.28
CA THR A 4 1.92 -52.57 50.62
C THR A 4 3.03 -52.10 51.58
N SER A 5 3.25 -50.80 51.81
CA SER A 5 2.46 -49.86 52.68
C SER A 5 2.51 -50.26 54.17
N THR A 6 2.62 -49.39 55.19
CA THR A 6 2.48 -47.91 55.36
C THR A 6 3.65 -47.35 56.25
N GLU A 7 3.69 -46.23 57.02
CA GLU A 7 2.75 -45.13 57.38
C GLU A 7 3.47 -43.83 57.86
N SER A 8 2.98 -42.66 57.40
CA SER A 8 2.84 -41.30 58.00
C SER A 8 3.67 -40.72 59.19
N MET A 9 4.08 -39.43 59.06
CA MET A 9 3.77 -38.24 59.93
C MET A 9 4.54 -37.02 59.36
N ASN A 10 3.92 -35.87 58.99
CA ASN A 10 3.38 -34.76 59.81
C ASN A 10 4.38 -34.16 60.83
N THR A 11 4.61 -32.85 60.96
CA THR A 11 3.99 -31.60 60.41
C THR A 11 5.09 -30.50 60.32
N THR A 12 4.97 -29.33 59.66
CA THR A 12 3.99 -28.25 59.85
C THR A 12 3.95 -27.28 58.65
N THR A 13 2.80 -26.64 58.44
CA THR A 13 2.45 -25.64 57.41
C THR A 13 3.13 -24.26 57.53
N MET A 14 3.20 -23.56 56.39
CA MET A 14 2.71 -22.17 56.22
C MET A 14 2.21 -22.01 54.76
N THR A 15 1.13 -21.24 54.55
CA THR A 15 0.39 -21.19 53.26
C THR A 15 -0.29 -19.85 53.00
N SER A 16 -0.08 -19.32 51.79
CA SER A 16 -0.81 -18.23 51.11
C SER A 16 -0.34 -18.25 49.63
N GLN A 17 -1.13 -18.19 48.55
CA GLN A 17 -2.53 -17.81 48.26
C GLN A 17 -2.91 -16.37 48.64
N SER A 18 -3.49 -15.56 47.75
CA SER A 18 -3.74 -15.67 46.29
C SER A 18 -4.22 -14.30 45.73
N ALA A 19 -4.41 -14.21 44.39
CA ALA A 19 -4.98 -13.06 43.65
C ALA A 19 -4.12 -11.78 43.62
N SER A 20 -4.17 -10.93 42.59
CA SER A 20 -5.32 -10.56 41.75
C SER A 20 -4.99 -10.30 40.26
N THR A 21 -6.02 -10.39 39.42
CA THR A 21 -6.04 -9.98 38.01
C THR A 21 -6.39 -8.50 37.87
N LEU A 22 -5.90 -7.82 36.82
CA LEU A 22 -6.59 -6.70 36.15
C LEU A 22 -5.98 -6.32 34.79
N SER A 23 -6.68 -6.73 33.72
CA SER A 23 -7.05 -5.89 32.57
C SER A 23 -6.03 -4.93 31.94
N LYS A 24 -5.39 -5.38 30.85
CA LYS A 24 -5.13 -4.55 29.66
C LYS A 24 -5.45 -5.37 28.40
N ASP A 25 -6.39 -4.89 27.59
CA ASP A 25 -6.09 -4.29 26.28
C ASP A 25 -7.39 -3.84 25.61
N ALA A 26 -7.33 -2.73 24.87
CA ALA A 26 -8.42 -2.25 24.02
C ALA A 26 -8.03 -2.50 22.55
N PRO A 27 -8.94 -3.00 21.70
CA PRO A 27 -8.61 -3.26 20.30
C PRO A 27 -8.22 -1.96 19.60
N LYS A 28 -7.08 -1.97 18.91
CA LYS A 28 -6.69 -0.89 17.99
C LYS A 28 -7.58 -0.98 16.76
N ASN A 29 -8.31 0.09 16.47
CA ASN A 29 -9.23 0.15 15.33
C ASN A 29 -8.43 0.48 14.05
N THR A 30 -7.93 -0.54 13.35
CA THR A 30 -7.01 -0.40 12.19
C THR A 30 -7.71 -0.34 10.83
N ALA A 31 -8.99 -0.68 10.73
CA ALA A 31 -9.74 -0.62 9.48
C ALA A 31 -10.20 0.81 9.14
N THR A 32 -9.41 1.54 8.36
CA THR A 32 -9.79 2.85 7.80
C THR A 32 -10.80 2.66 6.67
N ILE A 33 -12.06 3.05 6.90
CA ILE A 33 -13.09 3.09 5.85
C ILE A 33 -13.02 4.44 5.13
N PHE A 34 -13.09 4.43 3.79
CA PHE A 34 -12.87 5.60 2.96
C PHE A 34 -14.05 6.58 2.97
N ASN A 35 -13.81 7.83 3.38
CA ASN A 35 -14.85 8.87 3.47
C ASN A 35 -14.53 10.07 2.55
N PRO A 36 -15.29 10.31 1.46
CA PRO A 36 -15.04 11.40 0.52
C PRO A 36 -15.51 12.77 1.03
N ALA A 37 -14.67 13.37 1.89
CA ALA A 37 -14.54 14.81 2.20
C ALA A 37 -15.76 15.61 2.73
N LYS A 38 -15.58 16.25 3.89
CA LYS A 38 -16.20 17.54 4.24
C LYS A 38 -15.32 18.34 5.22
N PRO A 39 -15.27 19.68 5.13
CA PRO A 39 -14.38 20.50 5.94
C PRO A 39 -14.98 20.82 7.32
N ILE A 40 -14.11 21.12 8.28
CA ILE A 40 -14.46 21.59 9.63
C ILE A 40 -14.31 23.12 9.67
N MET A 41 -15.23 23.82 10.34
CA MET A 41 -15.10 25.25 10.65
C MET A 41 -14.94 25.44 12.16
N ALA A 42 -14.02 26.34 12.55
CA ALA A 42 -13.80 26.75 13.94
C ALA A 42 -14.48 28.10 14.25
N GLN A 43 -14.69 28.42 15.53
CA GLN A 43 -14.89 29.80 15.98
C GLN A 43 -14.54 30.03 17.47
N GLU A 44 -13.93 31.20 17.69
CA GLU A 44 -13.53 31.87 18.94
C GLU A 44 -14.71 32.23 19.89
N GLN A 45 -14.62 32.68 21.16
CA GLN A 45 -13.57 33.08 22.14
C GLN A 45 -14.19 32.99 23.57
N GLY A 46 -13.60 33.27 24.75
CA GLY A 46 -12.27 33.75 25.18
C GLY A 46 -12.25 34.22 26.67
N LEU A 47 -11.04 34.42 27.24
CA LEU A 47 -10.66 35.21 28.46
C LEU A 47 -11.27 34.94 29.87
N SER A 48 -10.46 34.40 30.80
CA SER A 48 -9.93 35.12 32.01
C SER A 48 -9.05 34.22 32.94
N ASP A 49 -8.09 34.83 33.64
CA ASP A 49 -7.01 34.22 34.47
C ASP A 49 -7.48 33.15 35.49
N SER A 50 -6.72 32.09 35.86
CA SER A 50 -5.40 32.17 36.53
C SER A 50 -4.68 30.82 36.76
N SER A 51 -3.34 30.83 36.64
CA SER A 51 -2.31 29.95 37.27
C SER A 51 -2.45 28.41 37.40
N SER A 52 -1.39 27.73 36.92
CA SER A 52 -0.75 26.48 37.42
C SER A 52 -1.13 25.08 36.87
N SER A 53 -0.19 24.55 36.06
CA SER A 53 0.33 23.17 36.01
C SER A 53 -0.59 21.94 35.80
N GLN A 54 -0.61 21.50 34.53
CA GLN A 54 -0.49 20.10 34.07
C GLN A 54 -1.69 19.12 34.28
N PRO A 55 -1.82 18.06 33.45
CA PRO A 55 -3.14 17.65 32.93
C PRO A 55 -3.61 16.24 33.34
N TYR A 56 -4.92 15.98 33.25
CA TYR A 56 -5.52 14.69 32.86
C TYR A 56 -7.03 14.83 32.54
N HIS A 57 -7.55 13.96 31.66
CA HIS A 57 -8.97 13.50 31.49
C HIS A 57 -10.15 14.50 31.68
N HIS A 58 -11.10 14.65 30.74
CA HIS A 58 -12.11 13.61 30.45
C HIS A 58 -13.10 13.95 29.29
N LYS A 59 -13.72 12.88 28.76
CA LYS A 59 -15.10 12.68 28.27
C LYS A 59 -16.03 13.91 28.04
N ALA A 60 -16.70 13.90 26.89
CA ALA A 60 -17.86 14.74 26.55
C ALA A 60 -19.14 14.38 27.33
N ASN A 61 -20.14 15.29 27.37
CA ASN A 61 -21.44 15.06 26.70
C ASN A 61 -22.33 16.33 26.55
N HIS A 62 -23.36 16.23 25.70
CA HIS A 62 -24.62 17.02 25.62
C HIS A 62 -24.65 18.49 25.17
N ASN A 63 -25.17 18.71 23.95
CA ASN A 63 -26.35 19.55 23.64
C ASN A 63 -26.83 19.15 22.22
N GLN A 64 -27.99 18.54 21.96
CA GLN A 64 -29.39 19.00 22.10
C GLN A 64 -29.79 20.25 21.28
N ASN A 65 -30.22 19.94 20.05
CA ASN A 65 -30.97 20.67 19.03
C ASN A 65 -31.64 22.02 19.36
N ARG A 66 -31.70 22.87 18.32
CA ARG A 66 -32.97 23.45 17.86
C ARG A 66 -33.19 23.16 16.36
N SER A 67 -34.45 23.12 15.96
CA SER A 67 -34.93 22.67 14.64
C SER A 67 -35.27 23.83 13.69
N ILE A 68 -35.34 23.52 12.40
CA ILE A 68 -36.08 24.32 11.40
C ILE A 68 -37.21 23.43 10.87
N GLU A 69 -38.35 23.46 11.56
CA GLU A 69 -39.64 23.02 11.02
C GLU A 69 -40.46 24.28 10.75
N GLN A 70 -40.72 24.63 9.48
CA GLN A 70 -41.93 25.33 8.98
C GLN A 70 -41.80 25.73 7.50
N SER A 71 -41.99 24.76 6.60
CA SER A 71 -42.39 25.01 5.21
C SER A 71 -42.96 23.73 4.58
N SER A 72 -44.01 23.18 5.20
CA SER A 72 -44.64 21.91 4.81
C SER A 72 -46.15 22.07 4.62
N ASP A 73 -46.58 22.13 3.36
CA ASP A 73 -47.96 21.90 2.91
C ASP A 73 -47.89 21.47 1.42
N ALA A 74 -48.72 20.59 0.87
CA ALA A 74 -49.46 19.46 1.43
C ALA A 74 -50.08 18.69 0.23
N THR A 75 -49.58 17.49 -0.10
CA THR A 75 -50.16 16.71 -1.21
C THR A 75 -50.33 15.23 -0.85
N LEU A 76 -51.57 14.91 -0.47
CA LEU A 76 -52.29 13.63 -0.54
C LEU A 76 -51.50 12.34 -0.83
N ALA A 77 -51.60 11.38 0.09
CA ALA A 77 -51.09 10.03 -0.09
C ALA A 77 -51.85 9.23 -1.18
N THR A 78 -51.09 8.60 -2.07
CA THR A 78 -51.52 7.42 -2.85
C THR A 78 -50.48 6.32 -2.69
N ALA A 79 -50.92 5.08 -2.50
CA ALA A 79 -50.02 3.97 -2.22
C ALA A 79 -49.22 3.56 -3.47
N ASN A 80 -47.89 3.55 -3.33
CA ASN A 80 -46.96 2.83 -4.19
C ASN A 80 -45.80 2.33 -3.33
N ALA A 81 -45.12 1.27 -3.79
CA ALA A 81 -43.95 0.74 -3.08
C ALA A 81 -42.82 1.79 -3.02
N PRO A 82 -41.96 1.78 -1.98
CA PRO A 82 -40.85 2.72 -1.90
C PRO A 82 -39.91 2.52 -3.09
N VAL A 83 -39.69 3.60 -3.84
CA VAL A 83 -38.65 3.68 -4.85
C VAL A 83 -37.31 3.65 -4.11
N SER A 84 -36.66 2.48 -4.12
CA SER A 84 -35.39 2.28 -3.43
C SER A 84 -34.29 3.09 -4.12
N ALA A 85 -33.59 3.93 -3.36
CA ALA A 85 -32.34 4.54 -3.78
C ALA A 85 -31.32 3.45 -4.19
N ALA A 86 -30.42 3.75 -5.12
CA ALA A 86 -29.40 2.81 -5.56
C ALA A 86 -28.61 2.21 -4.38
N PRO A 87 -28.48 0.87 -4.29
CA PRO A 87 -27.83 0.22 -3.16
C PRO A 87 -26.37 0.63 -2.98
N LYS A 88 -25.92 0.66 -1.73
CA LYS A 88 -24.60 1.10 -1.31
C LYS A 88 -23.67 -0.08 -1.07
N ILE A 89 -22.50 -0.08 -1.69
CA ILE A 89 -21.45 -1.08 -1.44
C ILE A 89 -20.32 -0.44 -0.64
N GLY A 90 -20.07 -0.98 0.56
CA GLY A 90 -18.87 -0.62 1.34
C GLY A 90 -17.66 -1.39 0.83
N PHE A 91 -16.46 -0.80 0.91
CA PHE A 91 -15.24 -1.42 0.40
C PHE A 91 -14.07 -1.26 1.38
N VAL A 92 -13.36 -2.37 1.63
CA VAL A 92 -12.11 -2.42 2.40
C VAL A 92 -10.97 -2.88 1.49
N SER A 93 -9.85 -2.18 1.49
CA SER A 93 -8.71 -2.48 0.62
C SER A 93 -7.43 -2.64 1.44
N LEU A 94 -7.05 -3.89 1.72
CA LEU A 94 -5.88 -4.24 2.53
C LEU A 94 -4.66 -4.65 1.68
N GLY A 95 -3.49 -4.74 2.30
CA GLY A 95 -2.30 -5.32 1.72
C GLY A 95 -1.36 -4.33 1.01
N CYS A 96 -1.53 -4.11 -0.30
CA CYS A 96 -0.51 -3.40 -1.09
C CYS A 96 -1.10 -2.61 -2.28
N PRO A 97 -0.34 -1.69 -2.92
CA PRO A 97 -0.84 -0.87 -4.04
C PRO A 97 -1.40 -1.65 -5.24
N LYS A 98 -0.96 -2.90 -5.44
CA LYS A 98 -1.55 -3.79 -6.47
C LYS A 98 -2.99 -4.19 -6.15
N ALA A 99 -3.28 -4.45 -4.86
CA ALA A 99 -4.62 -4.68 -4.34
C ALA A 99 -5.45 -3.40 -4.32
N LEU A 100 -4.84 -2.25 -4.02
CA LEU A 100 -5.53 -0.94 -4.13
C LEU A 100 -6.06 -0.71 -5.55
N VAL A 101 -5.26 -0.94 -6.59
CA VAL A 101 -5.72 -0.86 -7.99
C VAL A 101 -6.74 -1.94 -8.35
N ASP A 102 -6.75 -3.10 -7.67
CA ASP A 102 -7.82 -4.09 -7.80
C ASP A 102 -9.15 -3.53 -7.25
N SER A 103 -9.11 -2.92 -6.06
CA SER A 103 -10.24 -2.28 -5.38
C SER A 103 -10.83 -1.14 -6.21
N GLU A 104 -10.01 -0.21 -6.68
CA GLU A 104 -10.42 0.93 -7.53
C GLU A 104 -11.18 0.48 -8.78
N ARG A 105 -10.76 -0.63 -9.41
CA ARG A 105 -11.42 -1.19 -10.59
C ARG A 105 -12.77 -1.78 -10.25
N ILE A 106 -12.88 -2.55 -9.17
CA ILE A 106 -14.16 -3.11 -8.71
C ILE A 106 -15.13 -1.98 -8.35
N ILE A 107 -14.67 -0.95 -7.61
CA ILE A 107 -15.48 0.22 -7.24
C ILE A 107 -15.93 1.00 -8.49
N THR A 108 -15.05 1.15 -9.49
CA THR A 108 -15.38 1.80 -10.77
C THR A 108 -16.45 1.04 -11.53
N GLU A 109 -16.33 -0.29 -11.67
CA GLU A 109 -17.33 -1.10 -12.39
C GLU A 109 -18.65 -1.25 -11.62
N LEU A 110 -18.62 -1.31 -10.28
CA LEU A 110 -19.85 -1.24 -9.48
C LEU A 110 -20.56 0.12 -9.64
N SER A 111 -19.81 1.21 -9.66
CA SER A 111 -20.40 2.54 -9.88
C SER A 111 -20.95 2.69 -11.31
N ARG A 112 -20.32 2.04 -12.30
CA ARG A 112 -20.86 1.92 -13.67
C ARG A 112 -22.12 1.04 -13.74
N ASP A 113 -22.20 -0.03 -12.95
CA ASP A 113 -23.44 -0.79 -12.73
C ASP A 113 -24.54 0.03 -12.02
N GLY A 114 -24.20 1.21 -11.48
CA GLY A 114 -25.11 2.16 -10.84
C GLY A 114 -25.18 2.05 -9.32
N TYR A 115 -24.37 1.21 -8.69
CA TYR A 115 -24.27 1.15 -7.21
C TYR A 115 -23.63 2.43 -6.65
N GLN A 116 -23.99 2.79 -5.42
CA GLN A 116 -23.32 3.84 -4.66
C GLN A 116 -22.17 3.27 -3.84
N VAL A 117 -21.16 4.08 -3.52
CA VAL A 117 -20.08 3.71 -2.59
C VAL A 117 -20.46 4.14 -1.17
N ALA A 118 -20.31 3.26 -0.19
CA ALA A 118 -20.56 3.58 1.22
C ALA A 118 -19.31 4.15 1.90
N SER A 119 -19.50 5.10 2.83
CA SER A 119 -18.46 5.71 3.67
C SER A 119 -18.08 4.89 4.90
N ASP A 120 -18.88 3.87 5.22
CA ASP A 120 -18.86 3.11 6.46
C ASP A 120 -19.57 1.75 6.25
N TYR A 121 -19.46 0.82 7.22
CA TYR A 121 -20.06 -0.51 7.12
C TYR A 121 -21.56 -0.54 7.48
N GLU A 122 -22.03 0.37 8.32
CA GLU A 122 -23.40 0.34 8.85
C GLU A 122 -24.41 0.94 7.85
N GLY A 123 -23.97 1.87 7.00
CA GLY A 123 -24.72 2.47 5.90
C GLY A 123 -24.58 1.76 4.55
N ALA A 124 -24.05 0.53 4.51
CA ALA A 124 -23.89 -0.28 3.30
C ALA A 124 -24.95 -1.40 3.19
N ASP A 125 -25.39 -1.73 1.97
CA ASP A 125 -26.24 -2.89 1.67
C ASP A 125 -25.46 -4.21 1.59
N LEU A 126 -24.12 -4.12 1.42
CA LEU A 126 -23.14 -5.20 1.42
C LEU A 126 -21.72 -4.60 1.52
N VAL A 127 -20.77 -5.30 2.16
CA VAL A 127 -19.34 -4.92 2.19
C VAL A 127 -18.48 -5.89 1.39
N VAL A 128 -17.56 -5.37 0.58
CA VAL A 128 -16.50 -6.13 -0.10
C VAL A 128 -15.17 -5.90 0.63
N VAL A 129 -14.51 -6.98 1.05
CA VAL A 129 -13.19 -6.94 1.70
C VAL A 129 -12.13 -7.53 0.77
N ASN A 130 -11.22 -6.69 0.29
CA ASN A 130 -10.06 -7.10 -0.52
C ASN A 130 -8.86 -7.35 0.38
N THR A 131 -8.37 -8.60 0.38
CA THR A 131 -7.51 -9.17 1.42
C THR A 131 -6.05 -9.35 1.00
N CYS A 132 -5.15 -9.27 1.98
CA CYS A 132 -3.79 -9.75 1.85
C CYS A 132 -3.70 -11.24 2.24
N GLY A 133 -2.75 -11.96 1.65
CA GLY A 133 -2.58 -13.40 1.81
C GLY A 133 -1.17 -13.83 1.43
N PHE A 134 -0.17 -13.17 2.02
CA PHE A 134 1.26 -13.38 1.68
C PHE A 134 2.20 -13.35 2.89
N ILE A 135 1.83 -12.67 3.98
CA ILE A 135 2.58 -12.64 5.25
C ILE A 135 1.56 -12.85 6.36
N GLU A 136 1.86 -13.68 7.35
CA GLU A 136 0.89 -14.15 8.35
C GLU A 136 0.24 -13.00 9.16
N SER A 137 0.98 -11.93 9.46
CA SER A 137 0.42 -10.73 10.11
C SER A 137 -0.67 -10.06 9.26
N ALA A 138 -0.49 -10.01 7.93
CA ALA A 138 -1.46 -9.44 7.00
C ALA A 138 -2.59 -10.43 6.63
N VAL A 139 -2.39 -11.73 6.86
CA VAL A 139 -3.45 -12.75 6.86
C VAL A 139 -4.37 -12.52 8.06
N GLN A 140 -3.81 -12.41 9.27
CA GLN A 140 -4.60 -12.17 10.49
C GLN A 140 -5.35 -10.83 10.43
N GLU A 141 -4.71 -9.74 10.02
CA GLU A 141 -5.36 -8.44 9.77
C GLU A 141 -6.54 -8.57 8.79
N SER A 142 -6.38 -9.36 7.73
CA SER A 142 -7.45 -9.59 6.75
C SER A 142 -8.63 -10.38 7.32
N LEU A 143 -8.37 -11.33 8.23
CA LEU A 143 -9.41 -12.10 8.93
C LEU A 143 -10.14 -11.25 9.97
N ASP A 144 -9.41 -10.48 10.76
CA ASP A 144 -9.98 -9.56 11.76
C ASP A 144 -10.91 -8.54 11.09
N ALA A 145 -10.51 -7.99 9.94
CA ALA A 145 -11.34 -7.08 9.14
C ALA A 145 -12.59 -7.75 8.53
N ILE A 146 -12.52 -9.03 8.14
CA ILE A 146 -13.71 -9.82 7.74
C ILE A 146 -14.67 -9.97 8.92
N GLY A 147 -14.14 -10.32 10.10
CA GLY A 147 -14.92 -10.42 11.34
C GLY A 147 -15.61 -9.10 11.71
N GLU A 148 -14.92 -7.98 11.60
CA GLU A 148 -15.48 -6.64 11.87
C GLU A 148 -16.60 -6.28 10.87
N ALA A 149 -16.36 -6.49 9.57
CA ALA A 149 -17.35 -6.22 8.53
C ALA A 149 -18.60 -7.10 8.68
N ILE A 150 -18.46 -8.38 9.05
CA ILE A 150 -19.59 -9.27 9.36
C ILE A 150 -20.35 -8.77 10.59
N SER A 151 -19.64 -8.34 11.64
CA SER A 151 -20.24 -7.84 12.88
C SER A 151 -21.09 -6.57 12.67
N LYS A 152 -20.60 -5.64 11.84
CA LYS A 152 -21.27 -4.34 11.57
C LYS A 152 -22.28 -4.36 10.43
N ASN A 153 -22.12 -5.21 9.42
CA ASN A 153 -22.99 -5.22 8.23
C ASN A 153 -23.79 -6.52 8.03
N GLY A 154 -23.24 -7.67 8.42
CA GLY A 154 -23.87 -8.98 8.22
C GLY A 154 -23.85 -9.55 6.79
N LYS A 155 -23.48 -8.76 5.76
CA LYS A 155 -23.32 -9.23 4.37
C LYS A 155 -21.92 -8.90 3.85
N VAL A 156 -21.05 -9.91 3.81
CA VAL A 156 -19.65 -9.73 3.37
C VAL A 156 -19.30 -10.63 2.19
N ILE A 157 -18.64 -10.04 1.19
CA ILE A 157 -17.93 -10.74 0.11
C ILE A 157 -16.43 -10.53 0.31
N VAL A 158 -15.66 -11.59 0.18
CA VAL A 158 -14.20 -11.57 0.32
C VAL A 158 -13.54 -11.72 -1.05
N THR A 159 -12.54 -10.90 -1.32
CA THR A 159 -11.73 -10.95 -2.55
C THR A 159 -10.24 -10.75 -2.22
N GLY A 160 -9.37 -10.84 -3.21
CA GLY A 160 -7.92 -10.61 -3.03
C GLY A 160 -7.10 -11.88 -2.82
N CYS A 161 -5.94 -11.74 -2.20
CA CYS A 161 -4.94 -12.81 -2.14
C CYS A 161 -5.36 -13.99 -1.26
N LEU A 162 -6.01 -13.74 -0.11
CA LEU A 162 -6.45 -14.79 0.81
C LEU A 162 -7.59 -15.64 0.23
N GLY A 163 -8.24 -15.18 -0.85
CA GLY A 163 -9.35 -15.88 -1.51
C GLY A 163 -9.00 -17.27 -2.08
N LYS A 164 -7.72 -17.69 -2.08
CA LYS A 164 -7.33 -19.08 -2.37
C LYS A 164 -7.45 -20.01 -1.17
N GLU A 165 -7.41 -19.48 0.04
CA GLU A 165 -7.68 -20.18 1.31
C GLU A 165 -9.18 -20.08 1.65
N ALA A 166 -10.05 -20.25 0.64
CA ALA A 166 -11.50 -20.04 0.77
C ALA A 166 -12.16 -20.91 1.85
N GLU A 167 -11.67 -22.13 2.06
CA GLU A 167 -12.17 -23.01 3.12
C GLU A 167 -11.79 -22.48 4.52
N LYS A 168 -10.55 -22.00 4.73
CA LYS A 168 -10.08 -21.38 5.98
C LYS A 168 -10.88 -20.11 6.32
N ILE A 169 -11.18 -19.28 5.30
CA ILE A 169 -12.08 -18.12 5.46
C ILE A 169 -13.48 -18.59 5.88
N ARG A 170 -14.03 -19.65 5.27
CA ARG A 170 -15.38 -20.16 5.57
C ARG A 170 -15.47 -20.91 6.90
N GLU A 171 -14.39 -21.52 7.38
CA GLU A 171 -14.32 -22.18 8.68
C GLU A 171 -14.39 -21.16 9.83
N MET A 172 -13.61 -20.09 9.76
CA MET A 172 -13.60 -19.02 10.77
C MET A 172 -14.75 -18.03 10.61
N HIS A 173 -15.21 -17.79 9.36
CA HIS A 173 -16.29 -16.86 9.06
C HIS A 173 -17.37 -17.50 8.15
N PRO A 174 -18.21 -18.43 8.67
CA PRO A 174 -19.24 -19.11 7.88
C PRO A 174 -20.30 -18.19 7.24
N ALA A 175 -20.43 -16.95 7.71
CA ALA A 175 -21.35 -15.94 7.19
C ALA A 175 -20.87 -15.24 5.90
N VAL A 176 -19.66 -15.53 5.39
CA VAL A 176 -19.16 -14.95 4.14
C VAL A 176 -19.96 -15.46 2.93
N LEU A 177 -20.62 -14.54 2.24
CA LEU A 177 -21.53 -14.81 1.13
C LEU A 177 -20.79 -15.42 -0.06
N ALA A 178 -19.67 -14.81 -0.45
CA ALA A 178 -18.79 -15.30 -1.51
C ALA A 178 -17.32 -15.03 -1.16
N VAL A 179 -16.45 -15.93 -1.62
CA VAL A 179 -14.99 -15.77 -1.62
C VAL A 179 -14.53 -15.87 -3.07
N THR A 180 -13.70 -14.93 -3.51
CA THR A 180 -13.16 -14.85 -4.89
C THR A 180 -11.65 -14.62 -4.85
N GLY A 181 -10.92 -15.05 -5.88
CA GLY A 181 -9.47 -14.86 -5.95
C GLY A 181 -9.04 -13.42 -6.28
N ALA A 182 -7.73 -13.17 -6.20
CA ALA A 182 -7.15 -11.93 -6.72
C ALA A 182 -7.42 -11.79 -8.22
N HIS A 183 -7.78 -10.57 -8.66
CA HIS A 183 -8.14 -10.24 -10.06
C HIS A 183 -9.42 -10.88 -10.60
N ALA A 184 -10.20 -11.54 -9.75
CA ALA A 184 -11.49 -12.11 -10.10
C ALA A 184 -12.59 -11.03 -10.20
N TYR A 185 -12.33 -9.90 -10.90
CA TYR A 185 -13.19 -8.72 -10.90
C TYR A 185 -14.64 -9.09 -11.27
N ASP A 186 -14.84 -9.80 -12.38
CA ASP A 186 -16.16 -10.25 -12.83
C ASP A 186 -16.87 -11.19 -11.83
N GLU A 187 -16.11 -11.96 -11.04
CA GLU A 187 -16.69 -12.80 -9.98
C GLU A 187 -17.21 -11.96 -8.82
N VAL A 188 -16.48 -10.90 -8.44
CA VAL A 188 -16.95 -9.95 -7.42
C VAL A 188 -18.20 -9.21 -7.92
N ILE A 189 -18.20 -8.70 -9.15
CA ILE A 189 -19.38 -8.02 -9.72
C ILE A 189 -20.60 -8.96 -9.78
N ARG A 190 -20.41 -10.22 -10.20
CA ARG A 190 -21.48 -11.24 -10.17
C ARG A 190 -21.95 -11.57 -8.76
N ALA A 191 -21.04 -11.72 -7.80
CA ALA A 191 -21.36 -12.06 -6.43
C ALA A 191 -22.09 -10.92 -5.71
N VAL A 192 -21.72 -9.65 -5.96
CA VAL A 192 -22.48 -8.48 -5.50
C VAL A 192 -23.90 -8.51 -6.09
N ALA A 193 -24.01 -8.61 -7.42
CA ALA A 193 -25.30 -8.62 -8.12
C ALA A 193 -26.25 -9.77 -7.73
N GLN A 194 -25.72 -10.86 -7.17
CA GLN A 194 -26.49 -11.98 -6.62
C GLN A 194 -27.12 -11.68 -5.25
N HIS A 195 -26.47 -10.87 -4.42
CA HIS A 195 -26.89 -10.61 -3.02
C HIS A 195 -27.47 -9.20 -2.82
N VAL A 196 -27.17 -8.28 -3.73
CA VAL A 196 -27.71 -6.93 -3.84
C VAL A 196 -28.10 -6.74 -5.31
N PRO A 197 -29.39 -6.72 -5.67
CA PRO A 197 -29.81 -6.60 -7.07
C PRO A 197 -29.28 -5.30 -7.72
N ARG A 198 -28.83 -5.40 -8.98
CA ARG A 198 -28.37 -4.24 -9.75
C ARG A 198 -29.44 -3.13 -9.78
N PRO A 199 -29.12 -1.88 -9.43
CA PRO A 199 -30.09 -0.79 -9.43
C PRO A 199 -30.61 -0.51 -10.84
N ASN A 200 -31.93 -0.48 -11.00
CA ASN A 200 -32.52 -0.03 -12.25
C ASN A 200 -32.53 1.51 -12.28
N ARG A 201 -31.55 2.08 -12.97
CA ARG A 201 -31.37 3.53 -13.18
C ARG A 201 -32.61 4.26 -13.72
N SER A 202 -33.51 3.57 -14.42
CA SER A 202 -34.76 4.17 -14.93
C SER A 202 -35.89 4.21 -13.88
N LEU A 203 -35.66 3.64 -12.69
CA LEU A 203 -36.59 3.63 -11.56
C LEU A 203 -36.06 4.39 -10.33
N ASP A 204 -34.74 4.49 -10.11
CA ASP A 204 -34.19 5.24 -8.96
C ASP A 204 -34.38 6.76 -9.13
N ALA A 205 -35.22 7.33 -8.28
CA ALA A 205 -35.50 8.77 -8.23
C ALA A 205 -34.33 9.62 -7.71
N ASN A 206 -33.31 9.02 -7.10
CA ASN A 206 -32.10 9.67 -6.58
C ASN A 206 -30.86 9.45 -7.47
N TYR A 207 -31.02 8.82 -8.65
CA TYR A 207 -29.93 8.61 -9.60
C TYR A 207 -29.39 9.95 -10.14
N ASP A 208 -28.13 10.26 -9.83
CA ASP A 208 -27.42 11.40 -10.42
C ASP A 208 -26.78 10.97 -11.75
N PRO A 209 -27.17 11.54 -12.91
CA PRO A 209 -26.56 11.23 -14.20
C PRO A 209 -25.05 11.52 -14.28
N LYS A 210 -24.47 12.25 -13.32
CA LYS A 210 -23.00 12.39 -13.21
C LYS A 210 -22.28 11.06 -12.92
N ILE A 211 -22.98 10.02 -12.44
CA ILE A 211 -22.43 8.67 -12.28
C ILE A 211 -22.08 8.05 -13.66
N ASP A 212 -22.81 8.41 -14.73
CA ASP A 212 -22.43 8.07 -16.11
C ASP A 212 -21.28 8.90 -16.67
N LEU A 213 -20.87 9.95 -15.95
CA LEU A 213 -19.74 10.81 -16.29
C LEU A 213 -18.46 10.41 -15.53
N ILE A 214 -18.42 9.20 -14.93
CA ILE A 214 -17.18 8.58 -14.47
C ILE A 214 -16.21 8.49 -15.66
N ASN A 215 -15.16 9.30 -15.59
CA ASN A 215 -14.19 9.44 -16.66
C ASN A 215 -13.38 8.15 -16.89
N GLU A 216 -12.55 8.15 -17.94
CA GLU A 216 -11.71 7.00 -18.32
C GLU A 216 -10.65 6.62 -17.27
N ALA A 217 -10.36 7.49 -16.29
CA ALA A 217 -9.45 7.20 -15.19
C ALA A 217 -10.09 6.38 -14.06
N GLY A 218 -11.43 6.35 -14.00
CA GLY A 218 -12.21 5.65 -12.98
C GLY A 218 -12.24 6.37 -11.63
N ILE A 219 -12.74 5.66 -10.61
CA ILE A 219 -12.70 6.10 -9.22
C ILE A 219 -11.34 5.73 -8.63
N LYS A 220 -10.72 6.69 -7.93
CA LYS A 220 -9.42 6.53 -7.28
C LYS A 220 -9.53 6.68 -5.77
N LEU A 221 -8.75 5.87 -5.07
CA LEU A 221 -8.62 5.88 -3.61
C LEU A 221 -7.36 6.64 -3.17
N THR A 222 -6.42 6.89 -4.09
CA THR A 222 -5.28 7.79 -3.87
C THR A 222 -5.70 9.26 -3.94
N PRO A 223 -4.96 10.17 -3.29
CA PRO A 223 -5.04 11.61 -3.53
C PRO A 223 -4.92 11.97 -5.01
N SER A 224 -5.64 13.01 -5.45
CA SER A 224 -5.87 13.31 -6.88
C SER A 224 -4.61 13.68 -7.69
N HIS A 225 -3.49 13.96 -7.03
CA HIS A 225 -2.22 14.31 -7.67
C HIS A 225 -1.29 13.13 -7.94
N TYR A 226 -1.55 11.92 -7.41
CA TYR A 226 -0.81 10.72 -7.81
C TYR A 226 -1.74 9.54 -8.06
N ALA A 227 -1.30 8.60 -8.89
CA ALA A 227 -2.05 7.36 -9.12
C ALA A 227 -1.14 6.17 -9.40
N TYR A 228 -1.53 5.01 -8.86
CA TYR A 228 -0.93 3.74 -9.23
C TYR A 228 -1.45 3.24 -10.58
N LEU A 229 -0.52 2.91 -11.49
CA LEU A 229 -0.83 2.33 -12.80
C LEU A 229 -0.26 0.92 -12.88
N LYS A 230 -1.16 -0.07 -12.80
CA LYS A 230 -0.80 -1.49 -12.83
C LYS A 230 -0.70 -2.01 -14.27
N ILE A 231 0.50 -2.39 -14.71
CA ILE A 231 0.79 -2.71 -16.11
C ILE A 231 0.72 -4.21 -16.46
N SER A 232 0.94 -5.06 -15.47
CA SER A 232 0.92 -6.52 -15.58
C SER A 232 0.53 -7.14 -14.24
N GLU A 233 0.23 -8.43 -14.27
CA GLU A 233 -0.12 -9.24 -13.09
C GLU A 233 0.66 -10.56 -13.11
N GLY A 234 0.78 -11.21 -11.95
CA GLY A 234 1.49 -12.49 -11.82
C GLY A 234 3.01 -12.38 -11.98
N CYS A 235 3.74 -13.50 -11.86
CA CYS A 235 5.20 -13.48 -11.95
C CYS A 235 5.81 -14.80 -12.45
N ASN A 236 6.72 -14.70 -13.43
CA ASN A 236 7.43 -15.86 -14.00
C ASN A 236 8.62 -16.33 -13.15
N HIS A 237 9.04 -15.58 -12.14
CA HIS A 237 10.08 -16.05 -11.21
C HIS A 237 9.60 -17.23 -10.38
N ARG A 238 10.56 -18.03 -9.90
CA ARG A 238 10.34 -19.20 -9.03
C ARG A 238 11.26 -19.13 -7.79
N CYS A 239 11.27 -17.96 -7.15
CA CYS A 239 12.03 -17.73 -5.93
C CYS A 239 11.47 -18.58 -4.78
N THR A 240 12.31 -19.24 -4.00
CA THR A 240 11.87 -20.29 -3.05
C THR A 240 11.00 -19.76 -1.90
N PHE A 241 11.21 -18.50 -1.49
CA PHE A 241 10.40 -17.83 -0.46
C PHE A 241 9.07 -17.26 -0.98
N CYS A 242 8.79 -17.31 -2.29
CA CYS A 242 7.76 -16.46 -2.89
C CYS A 242 6.61 -17.27 -3.52
N ILE A 243 5.48 -17.33 -2.83
CA ILE A 243 4.25 -17.99 -3.31
C ILE A 243 3.41 -17.17 -4.29
N ILE A 244 3.88 -15.99 -4.73
CA ILE A 244 3.16 -15.11 -5.66
C ILE A 244 2.70 -15.81 -6.97
N PRO A 245 3.48 -16.71 -7.61
CA PRO A 245 2.98 -17.48 -8.76
C PRO A 245 1.79 -18.38 -8.39
N SER A 246 1.79 -18.97 -7.20
CA SER A 246 0.68 -19.77 -6.67
C SER A 246 -0.55 -18.92 -6.36
N LEU A 247 -0.38 -17.67 -5.92
CA LEU A 247 -1.46 -16.73 -5.60
C LEU A 247 -2.04 -16.02 -6.83
N ARG A 248 -1.20 -15.39 -7.65
CA ARG A 248 -1.60 -14.46 -8.73
C ARG A 248 -1.26 -14.96 -10.14
N GLY A 249 -0.65 -16.14 -10.27
CA GLY A 249 -0.34 -16.78 -11.55
C GLY A 249 1.00 -16.36 -12.15
N ASP A 250 1.26 -16.85 -13.36
CA ASP A 250 2.37 -16.40 -14.21
C ASP A 250 2.11 -15.01 -14.81
N LEU A 251 3.14 -14.41 -15.42
CA LEU A 251 3.08 -13.06 -15.96
C LEU A 251 2.00 -12.92 -17.04
N VAL A 252 1.05 -12.01 -16.82
CA VAL A 252 0.07 -11.53 -17.78
C VAL A 252 0.22 -10.02 -17.91
N SER A 253 0.80 -9.55 -19.02
CA SER A 253 0.96 -8.13 -19.32
C SER A 253 -0.27 -7.57 -20.03
N ARG A 254 -0.61 -6.32 -19.74
CA ARG A 254 -1.65 -5.59 -20.47
C ARG A 254 -1.10 -5.09 -21.82
N PRO A 255 -1.92 -5.04 -22.89
CA PRO A 255 -1.54 -4.36 -24.13
C PRO A 255 -1.16 -2.89 -23.88
N ILE A 256 -0.09 -2.41 -24.52
CA ILE A 256 0.45 -1.07 -24.26
C ILE A 256 -0.52 0.07 -24.58
N ASP A 257 -1.39 -0.12 -25.57
CA ASP A 257 -2.51 0.78 -25.89
C ASP A 257 -3.46 0.96 -24.69
N SER A 258 -3.81 -0.14 -23.99
CA SER A 258 -4.63 -0.07 -22.77
C SER A 258 -3.91 0.64 -21.62
N VAL A 259 -2.60 0.40 -21.46
CA VAL A 259 -1.78 1.06 -20.42
C VAL A 259 -1.67 2.56 -20.69
N MET A 260 -1.36 2.95 -21.92
CA MET A 260 -1.18 4.36 -22.29
C MET A 260 -2.49 5.15 -22.35
N ASN A 261 -3.62 4.50 -22.65
CA ASN A 261 -4.94 5.13 -22.54
C ASN A 261 -5.29 5.45 -21.07
N GLU A 262 -5.11 4.51 -20.14
CA GLU A 262 -5.33 4.76 -18.71
C GLU A 262 -4.36 5.82 -18.16
N ALA A 263 -3.08 5.78 -18.58
CA ALA A 263 -2.08 6.79 -18.21
C ALA A 263 -2.48 8.21 -18.68
N MET A 264 -2.98 8.34 -19.91
CA MET A 264 -3.47 9.60 -20.47
C MET A 264 -4.76 10.05 -19.76
N ALA A 265 -5.67 9.14 -19.45
CA ALA A 265 -6.89 9.44 -18.70
C ALA A 265 -6.57 9.96 -17.28
N LEU A 266 -5.61 9.34 -16.58
CA LEU A 266 -5.13 9.79 -15.26
C LEU A 266 -4.52 11.19 -15.33
N LYS A 267 -3.64 11.45 -16.31
CA LYS A 267 -3.12 12.79 -16.59
C LYS A 267 -4.26 13.81 -16.79
N ASN A 268 -5.26 13.46 -17.60
CA ASN A 268 -6.40 14.33 -17.90
C ASN A 268 -7.31 14.57 -16.67
N ALA A 269 -7.36 13.61 -15.73
CA ALA A 269 -8.03 13.77 -14.44
C ALA A 269 -7.26 14.66 -13.44
N GLY A 270 -6.03 15.07 -13.77
CA GLY A 270 -5.24 16.03 -13.01
C GLY A 270 -3.96 15.49 -12.38
N VAL A 271 -3.70 14.18 -12.47
CA VAL A 271 -2.56 13.48 -11.85
C VAL A 271 -1.21 14.10 -12.26
N LYS A 272 -0.32 14.26 -11.28
CA LYS A 272 1.05 14.79 -11.41
C LYS A 272 2.12 13.70 -11.37
N GLU A 273 1.82 12.55 -10.78
CA GLU A 273 2.74 11.42 -10.63
C GLU A 273 2.06 10.07 -10.93
N LEU A 274 2.62 9.31 -11.86
CA LEU A 274 2.25 7.92 -12.15
C LEU A 274 3.24 6.95 -11.49
N LEU A 275 2.71 6.10 -10.63
CA LEU A 275 3.45 5.08 -9.90
C LEU A 275 3.26 3.74 -10.63
N ILE A 276 4.25 3.35 -11.44
CA ILE A 276 4.16 2.18 -12.33
C ILE A 276 4.44 0.91 -11.52
N ILE A 277 3.44 0.01 -11.42
CA ILE A 277 3.49 -1.16 -10.54
C ILE A 277 3.15 -2.49 -11.23
N SER A 278 3.78 -3.56 -10.75
CA SER A 278 3.43 -4.97 -10.97
C SER A 278 4.18 -5.84 -9.94
N GLN A 279 4.43 -7.13 -10.23
CA GLN A 279 5.32 -8.01 -9.50
C GLN A 279 6.78 -7.95 -10.01
N ASP A 280 6.95 -7.72 -11.31
CA ASP A 280 8.23 -7.49 -11.99
C ASP A 280 7.94 -6.56 -13.18
N THR A 281 8.12 -5.26 -12.94
CA THR A 281 7.71 -4.20 -13.88
C THR A 281 8.61 -4.21 -15.13
N SER A 282 9.84 -4.67 -14.98
CA SER A 282 10.83 -4.79 -16.04
C SER A 282 10.66 -6.02 -16.95
N ALA A 283 9.87 -7.01 -16.53
CA ALA A 283 9.45 -8.14 -17.37
C ALA A 283 8.28 -7.82 -18.31
N TYR A 284 7.69 -6.61 -18.20
CA TYR A 284 6.51 -6.21 -18.97
C TYR A 284 6.66 -6.47 -20.48
N GLY A 285 5.73 -7.26 -21.02
CA GLY A 285 5.60 -7.58 -22.44
C GLY A 285 6.27 -8.87 -22.92
N LEU A 286 6.97 -9.61 -22.04
CA LEU A 286 7.60 -10.89 -22.39
C LEU A 286 6.58 -11.96 -22.82
N ASP A 287 5.48 -12.07 -22.07
CA ASP A 287 4.34 -12.96 -22.35
C ASP A 287 3.61 -12.57 -23.65
N LEU A 288 3.44 -11.26 -23.89
CA LEU A 288 2.91 -10.70 -25.12
C LEU A 288 3.87 -10.79 -26.32
N LYS A 289 5.09 -11.34 -26.13
CA LYS A 289 6.15 -11.45 -27.15
C LYS A 289 6.45 -10.12 -27.85
N TYR A 290 6.37 -9.02 -27.09
CA TYR A 290 6.51 -7.64 -27.57
C TYR A 290 5.52 -7.23 -28.69
N LYS A 291 4.28 -7.75 -28.66
CA LYS A 291 3.20 -7.39 -29.58
C LYS A 291 3.09 -5.87 -29.78
N THR A 292 3.09 -5.44 -31.03
CA THR A 292 2.81 -4.05 -31.43
C THR A 292 1.30 -3.76 -31.33
N SER A 293 0.99 -2.63 -30.72
CA SER A 293 -0.32 -1.98 -30.75
C SER A 293 -0.16 -0.54 -31.30
N PHE A 294 -1.26 0.20 -31.45
CA PHE A 294 -1.22 1.61 -31.84
C PHE A 294 -1.79 2.49 -30.73
N TRP A 295 -1.10 3.58 -30.41
CA TRP A 295 -1.56 4.62 -29.48
C TRP A 295 -1.35 5.98 -30.15
N ASN A 296 -2.38 6.84 -30.17
CA ASN A 296 -2.38 8.12 -30.90
C ASN A 296 -1.87 8.01 -32.36
N GLY A 297 -2.16 6.89 -33.03
CA GLY A 297 -1.71 6.58 -34.39
C GLY A 297 -0.26 6.07 -34.51
N MET A 298 0.53 6.15 -33.43
CA MET A 298 1.92 5.68 -33.40
C MET A 298 2.00 4.18 -33.04
N PRO A 299 2.81 3.38 -33.76
CA PRO A 299 3.02 1.97 -33.42
C PRO A 299 3.96 1.84 -32.22
N LEU A 300 3.45 1.28 -31.11
CA LEU A 300 4.22 1.00 -29.90
C LEU A 300 4.27 -0.51 -29.64
N LYS A 301 5.42 -1.03 -29.22
CA LYS A 301 5.56 -2.43 -28.78
C LYS A 301 5.24 -2.53 -27.30
N SER A 302 4.47 -3.54 -26.91
CA SER A 302 4.25 -3.89 -25.51
C SER A 302 5.55 -4.43 -24.91
N LYS A 303 6.44 -3.53 -24.47
CA LYS A 303 7.78 -3.82 -23.96
C LYS A 303 8.20 -2.71 -23.00
N PHE A 304 8.83 -3.08 -21.88
CA PHE A 304 9.18 -2.16 -20.78
C PHE A 304 9.87 -0.86 -21.22
N TYR A 305 10.93 -0.93 -22.03
CA TYR A 305 11.64 0.28 -22.50
C TYR A 305 10.76 1.20 -23.37
N ASP A 306 10.08 0.60 -24.35
CA ASP A 306 9.19 1.30 -25.29
C ASP A 306 8.01 1.97 -24.56
N MET A 307 7.50 1.32 -23.50
CA MET A 307 6.51 1.88 -22.56
C MET A 307 7.09 3.05 -21.74
N CYS A 308 8.30 2.90 -21.18
CA CYS A 308 8.96 3.98 -20.44
C CYS A 308 9.18 5.23 -21.30
N GLN A 309 9.51 5.06 -22.60
CA GLN A 309 9.58 6.18 -23.55
C GLN A 309 8.21 6.83 -23.79
N ALA A 310 7.15 6.05 -24.00
CA ALA A 310 5.80 6.60 -24.23
C ALA A 310 5.22 7.31 -23.00
N LEU A 311 5.55 6.85 -21.78
CA LEU A 311 5.13 7.47 -20.52
C LEU A 311 5.77 8.85 -20.29
N ASN A 312 7.00 9.09 -20.75
CA ASN A 312 7.65 10.42 -20.73
C ASN A 312 6.80 11.48 -21.45
N ASP A 313 6.18 11.11 -22.59
CA ASP A 313 5.44 12.05 -23.45
C ASP A 313 4.15 12.58 -22.78
N LEU A 314 3.79 12.02 -21.61
CA LEU A 314 2.74 12.55 -20.75
C LEU A 314 3.18 13.83 -20.02
N GLY A 315 4.48 14.11 -19.86
CA GLY A 315 4.96 15.36 -19.24
C GLY A 315 4.58 15.53 -17.77
N ILE A 316 4.44 14.40 -17.06
CA ILE A 316 4.18 14.30 -15.61
C ILE A 316 5.22 13.36 -14.99
N TRP A 317 5.34 13.33 -13.66
CA TRP A 317 6.27 12.42 -13.00
C TRP A 317 5.90 10.95 -13.26
N VAL A 318 6.90 10.11 -13.50
CA VAL A 318 6.75 8.67 -13.72
C VAL A 318 7.80 7.95 -12.87
N ARG A 319 7.33 7.14 -11.92
CA ARG A 319 8.15 6.39 -10.96
C ARG A 319 8.01 4.89 -11.20
N LEU A 320 9.12 4.14 -11.15
CA LEU A 320 9.14 2.71 -11.44
C LEU A 320 9.35 1.89 -10.16
N HIS A 321 8.38 1.03 -9.85
CA HIS A 321 8.44 0.12 -8.69
C HIS A 321 8.67 -1.34 -9.11
N TYR A 322 9.19 -2.15 -8.19
CA TYR A 322 9.35 -3.60 -8.39
C TYR A 322 10.14 -3.94 -9.67
N VAL A 323 11.28 -3.27 -9.86
CA VAL A 323 12.14 -3.42 -11.05
C VAL A 323 13.15 -4.54 -10.79
N TYR A 324 13.07 -5.63 -11.54
CA TYR A 324 14.13 -6.63 -11.58
C TYR A 324 15.29 -6.13 -12.47
N PRO A 325 16.57 -6.30 -12.07
CA PRO A 325 17.70 -5.76 -12.83
C PRO A 325 18.00 -6.62 -14.08
N TYR A 326 17.14 -6.64 -15.09
CA TYR A 326 17.50 -7.21 -16.41
C TYR A 326 18.44 -6.25 -17.17
N PRO A 327 19.31 -6.72 -18.09
CA PRO A 327 20.26 -5.86 -18.81
C PRO A 327 19.63 -4.68 -19.58
N HIS A 328 18.35 -4.76 -19.95
CA HIS A 328 17.65 -3.63 -20.60
C HIS A 328 17.25 -2.49 -19.65
N VAL A 329 17.35 -2.68 -18.33
CA VAL A 329 17.14 -1.62 -17.33
C VAL A 329 18.23 -0.54 -17.42
N ASP A 330 19.44 -0.90 -17.85
CA ASP A 330 20.55 0.05 -17.99
C ASP A 330 20.18 1.20 -18.95
N LYS A 331 19.40 0.90 -20.00
CA LYS A 331 18.85 1.89 -20.93
C LYS A 331 17.72 2.73 -20.37
N VAL A 332 17.03 2.26 -19.34
CA VAL A 332 16.04 3.07 -18.62
C VAL A 332 16.74 4.04 -17.66
N VAL A 333 17.92 3.69 -17.15
CA VAL A 333 18.78 4.63 -16.41
C VAL A 333 19.34 5.74 -17.33
N GLU A 334 19.60 5.46 -18.61
CA GLU A 334 19.89 6.51 -19.61
C GLU A 334 18.73 7.53 -19.68
N LEU A 335 17.47 7.09 -19.75
CA LEU A 335 16.29 7.97 -19.76
C LEU A 335 16.12 8.76 -18.45
N MET A 336 16.54 8.20 -17.31
CA MET A 336 16.55 8.88 -16.01
C MET A 336 17.63 9.97 -15.96
N GLY A 337 18.84 9.72 -16.49
CA GLY A 337 19.88 10.73 -16.65
C GLY A 337 19.48 11.86 -17.59
N GLU A 338 18.72 11.54 -18.64
CA GLU A 338 18.07 12.51 -19.54
C GLU A 338 16.86 13.24 -18.92
N LYS A 339 16.50 12.96 -17.65
CA LYS A 339 15.36 13.53 -16.90
C LYS A 339 13.98 13.29 -17.53
N LYS A 340 13.85 12.22 -18.32
CA LYS A 340 12.58 11.78 -18.96
C LYS A 340 11.70 10.94 -18.03
N LEU A 341 12.29 10.40 -16.96
CA LEU A 341 11.65 9.63 -15.90
C LEU A 341 12.20 10.12 -14.56
N LEU A 342 11.51 9.83 -13.45
CA LEU A 342 12.12 10.07 -12.14
C LEU A 342 13.33 9.14 -11.96
N PRO A 343 14.49 9.64 -11.48
CA PRO A 343 15.69 8.83 -11.28
C PRO A 343 15.57 8.02 -9.99
N TYR A 344 14.64 7.06 -10.00
CA TYR A 344 14.25 6.24 -8.85
C TYR A 344 14.06 4.79 -9.32
N LEU A 345 14.78 3.86 -8.69
CA LEU A 345 14.67 2.42 -8.94
C LEU A 345 14.47 1.65 -7.63
N ASP A 346 13.28 1.09 -7.46
CA ASP A 346 12.96 0.11 -6.41
C ASP A 346 13.29 -1.29 -6.89
N ILE A 347 14.46 -1.79 -6.47
CA ILE A 347 15.07 -3.06 -6.87
C ILE A 347 15.13 -4.00 -5.66
N PRO A 348 14.30 -5.05 -5.58
CA PRO A 348 14.35 -5.99 -4.47
C PRO A 348 15.56 -6.93 -4.58
N PHE A 349 16.72 -6.54 -4.05
CA PHE A 349 17.92 -7.40 -4.09
C PHE A 349 17.75 -8.68 -3.25
N GLN A 350 16.97 -8.63 -2.15
CA GLN A 350 16.68 -9.72 -1.20
C GLN A 350 17.85 -10.16 -0.32
N HIS A 351 19.05 -10.35 -0.88
CA HIS A 351 20.28 -10.62 -0.13
C HIS A 351 21.52 -10.16 -0.92
N ALA A 352 22.71 -10.26 -0.34
CA ALA A 352 23.98 -9.99 -1.04
C ALA A 352 24.81 -11.27 -1.26
N SER A 353 24.95 -12.13 -0.25
CA SER A 353 25.75 -13.36 -0.38
C SER A 353 25.21 -14.29 -1.48
N HIS A 354 26.15 -14.83 -2.26
CA HIS A 354 25.90 -15.74 -3.38
C HIS A 354 25.24 -17.06 -2.97
N SER A 355 25.58 -17.61 -1.79
CA SER A 355 24.97 -18.83 -1.24
C SER A 355 23.45 -18.66 -1.08
N ILE A 356 23.04 -17.58 -0.42
CA ILE A 356 21.67 -17.26 -0.08
C ILE A 356 20.90 -16.81 -1.32
N LEU A 357 21.45 -15.94 -2.17
CA LEU A 357 20.81 -15.59 -3.45
C LEU A 357 20.55 -16.82 -4.35
N LYS A 358 21.45 -17.80 -4.33
CA LYS A 358 21.28 -19.08 -5.04
C LYS A 358 20.22 -19.98 -4.39
N ALA A 359 20.18 -20.08 -3.06
CA ALA A 359 19.16 -20.83 -2.32
C ALA A 359 17.75 -20.20 -2.45
N MET A 360 17.68 -18.86 -2.49
CA MET A 360 16.50 -18.06 -2.83
C MET A 360 16.05 -18.20 -4.31
N LYS A 361 16.86 -18.82 -5.18
CA LYS A 361 16.70 -18.86 -6.65
C LYS A 361 16.56 -17.46 -7.29
N ARG A 362 17.37 -16.48 -6.84
CA ARG A 362 17.49 -15.15 -7.47
C ARG A 362 18.53 -15.22 -8.61
N PRO A 363 18.20 -14.84 -9.87
CA PRO A 363 19.19 -14.79 -10.94
C PRO A 363 20.39 -13.86 -10.61
N ALA A 364 20.18 -12.84 -9.78
CA ALA A 364 21.21 -11.91 -9.31
C ALA A 364 22.44 -12.57 -8.64
N HIS A 365 22.36 -13.83 -8.19
CA HIS A 365 23.53 -14.56 -7.67
C HIS A 365 24.70 -14.64 -8.68
N SER A 366 24.45 -14.49 -9.98
CA SER A 366 25.47 -14.48 -11.04
C SER A 366 25.84 -13.08 -11.55
N GLU A 367 25.41 -11.99 -10.90
CA GLU A 367 25.68 -10.61 -11.31
C GLU A 367 26.56 -9.85 -10.29
N ASN A 368 27.49 -9.03 -10.78
CA ASN A 368 28.19 -8.05 -9.93
C ASN A 368 27.31 -6.80 -9.76
N THR A 369 26.39 -6.86 -8.79
CA THR A 369 25.44 -5.78 -8.51
C THR A 369 26.13 -4.48 -8.10
N LEU A 370 27.24 -4.52 -7.37
CA LEU A 370 28.02 -3.34 -6.95
C LEU A 370 28.61 -2.59 -8.15
N ALA A 371 29.25 -3.30 -9.09
CA ALA A 371 29.78 -2.69 -10.31
C ALA A 371 28.66 -2.04 -11.15
N ARG A 372 27.47 -2.66 -11.16
CA ARG A 372 26.31 -2.15 -11.89
C ARG A 372 25.67 -0.91 -11.24
N ILE A 373 25.56 -0.90 -9.92
CA ILE A 373 25.14 0.28 -9.13
C ILE A 373 26.08 1.47 -9.37
N LYS A 374 27.40 1.24 -9.47
CA LYS A 374 28.38 2.27 -9.82
C LYS A 374 28.15 2.82 -11.23
N ALA A 375 28.04 1.95 -12.23
CA ALA A 375 27.75 2.36 -13.61
C ALA A 375 26.44 3.14 -13.76
N TRP A 376 25.37 2.77 -13.03
CA TRP A 376 24.12 3.54 -13.01
C TRP A 376 24.27 4.94 -12.41
N ARG A 377 25.12 5.11 -11.39
CA ARG A 377 25.43 6.44 -10.80
C ARG A 377 26.35 7.27 -11.69
N GLU A 378 27.17 6.65 -12.53
CA GLU A 378 27.94 7.36 -13.57
C GLU A 378 27.02 7.89 -14.69
N ILE A 379 25.97 7.13 -15.07
CA ILE A 379 24.96 7.55 -16.05
C ILE A 379 23.99 8.58 -15.46
N CYS A 380 23.56 8.39 -14.21
CA CYS A 380 22.57 9.21 -13.53
C CYS A 380 23.00 9.49 -12.08
N PRO A 381 23.78 10.55 -11.81
CA PRO A 381 24.32 10.83 -10.47
C PRO A 381 23.27 11.07 -9.38
N ASP A 382 22.09 11.56 -9.77
CA ASP A 382 20.96 11.78 -8.86
C ASP A 382 20.15 10.51 -8.54
N ILE A 383 20.52 9.33 -9.08
CA ILE A 383 19.72 8.10 -8.98
C ILE A 383 19.55 7.59 -7.55
N VAL A 384 18.29 7.46 -7.17
CA VAL A 384 17.83 6.93 -5.89
C VAL A 384 17.55 5.45 -6.07
N ILE A 385 18.32 4.61 -5.36
CA ILE A 385 18.17 3.16 -5.41
C ILE A 385 17.55 2.69 -4.09
N ARG A 386 16.32 2.18 -4.19
CA ARG A 386 15.58 1.56 -3.10
C ARG A 386 15.73 0.04 -3.18
N SER A 387 15.83 -0.63 -2.03
CA SER A 387 15.87 -2.09 -1.95
C SER A 387 15.07 -2.65 -0.77
N THR A 388 14.89 -3.96 -0.77
CA THR A 388 14.37 -4.75 0.33
C THR A 388 15.23 -6.00 0.50
N PHE A 389 15.56 -6.33 1.75
CA PHE A 389 16.34 -7.52 2.13
C PHE A 389 15.57 -8.41 3.10
N VAL A 390 15.90 -9.70 3.10
CA VAL A 390 15.37 -10.70 4.03
C VAL A 390 16.56 -11.29 4.79
N VAL A 391 16.51 -11.23 6.12
CA VAL A 391 17.53 -11.76 7.03
C VAL A 391 17.01 -12.98 7.79
N GLY A 392 17.91 -13.88 8.19
CA GLY A 392 17.56 -15.16 8.78
C GLY A 392 17.00 -16.18 7.79
N PHE A 393 17.34 -16.07 6.49
CA PHE A 393 16.91 -17.04 5.48
C PHE A 393 17.46 -18.45 5.81
N PRO A 394 16.76 -19.55 5.47
CA PRO A 394 17.23 -20.89 5.82
C PRO A 394 18.61 -21.21 5.26
N GLY A 395 19.56 -21.51 6.15
CA GLY A 395 20.98 -21.72 5.84
C GLY A 395 21.90 -20.48 5.95
N GLU A 396 21.38 -19.30 6.31
CA GLU A 396 22.16 -18.05 6.41
C GLU A 396 23.14 -18.04 7.59
N THR A 397 24.43 -18.13 7.29
CA THR A 397 25.51 -18.07 8.28
C THR A 397 25.86 -16.63 8.69
N GLU A 398 26.75 -16.46 9.66
CA GLU A 398 27.18 -15.12 10.09
C GLU A 398 28.12 -14.47 9.06
N GLU A 399 28.89 -15.27 8.32
CA GLU A 399 29.69 -14.82 7.19
C GLU A 399 28.80 -14.33 6.03
N ASP A 400 27.68 -15.01 5.77
CA ASP A 400 26.68 -14.58 4.77
C ASP A 400 26.01 -13.26 5.17
N PHE A 401 25.71 -13.07 6.45
CA PHE A 401 25.14 -11.83 6.97
C PHE A 401 26.16 -10.67 7.00
N GLN A 402 27.40 -10.91 7.43
CA GLN A 402 28.45 -9.88 7.38
C GLN A 402 28.74 -9.46 5.93
N CYS A 403 28.71 -10.39 4.97
CA CYS A 403 28.79 -10.08 3.55
C CYS A 403 27.66 -9.14 3.08
N LEU A 404 26.46 -9.22 3.65
CA LEU A 404 25.36 -8.27 3.38
C LEU A 404 25.61 -6.89 4.01
N LEU A 405 26.15 -6.82 5.23
CA LEU A 405 26.52 -5.54 5.86
C LEU A 405 27.63 -4.84 5.07
N ASP A 406 28.71 -5.55 4.72
CA ASP A 406 29.82 -5.02 3.93
C ASP A 406 29.35 -4.54 2.54
N TRP A 407 28.46 -5.32 1.90
CA TRP A 407 27.83 -4.93 0.63
C TRP A 407 26.99 -3.66 0.75
N LEU A 408 26.24 -3.47 1.85
CA LEU A 408 25.46 -2.25 2.08
C LEU A 408 26.36 -1.01 2.25
N VAL A 409 27.48 -1.15 2.96
CA VAL A 409 28.48 -0.07 3.09
C VAL A 409 29.05 0.34 1.74
N GLU A 410 29.40 -0.60 0.86
CA GLU A 410 29.90 -0.28 -0.49
C GLU A 410 28.78 0.25 -1.41
N ALA A 411 27.58 -0.32 -1.31
CA ALA A 411 26.44 0.06 -2.15
C ALA A 411 25.87 1.44 -1.80
N ARG A 412 25.99 1.92 -0.54
CA ARG A 412 25.38 3.16 -0.01
C ARG A 412 23.98 3.39 -0.60
N LEU A 413 23.05 2.47 -0.37
CA LEU A 413 21.68 2.57 -0.92
C LEU A 413 20.89 3.70 -0.24
N ASP A 414 19.98 4.31 -0.99
CA ASP A 414 19.24 5.51 -0.58
C ASP A 414 18.12 5.17 0.42
N ARG A 415 17.35 4.13 0.10
CA ARG A 415 16.21 3.63 0.87
C ARG A 415 16.33 2.11 0.99
N VAL A 416 16.31 1.56 2.19
CA VAL A 416 16.32 0.10 2.41
C VAL A 416 15.38 -0.26 3.55
N GLY A 417 14.53 -1.24 3.29
CA GLY A 417 13.84 -2.00 4.34
C GLY A 417 14.44 -3.40 4.49
N ALA A 418 14.38 -3.95 5.69
CA ALA A 418 14.66 -5.36 5.96
C ALA A 418 13.44 -6.05 6.56
N PHE A 419 13.38 -7.37 6.44
CA PHE A 419 12.38 -8.22 7.07
C PHE A 419 13.06 -9.49 7.61
N THR A 420 12.59 -10.04 8.73
CA THR A 420 12.99 -11.41 9.11
C THR A 420 12.33 -12.42 8.19
N TYR A 421 13.01 -13.54 7.92
CA TYR A 421 12.43 -14.61 7.11
C TYR A 421 11.23 -15.25 7.85
N SER A 422 10.07 -15.26 7.19
CA SER A 422 8.84 -15.88 7.65
C SER A 422 8.50 -17.10 6.79
N GLU A 423 8.13 -18.21 7.45
CA GLU A 423 7.72 -19.46 6.80
C GLU A 423 6.27 -19.36 6.31
N VAL A 424 6.09 -18.92 5.06
CA VAL A 424 4.77 -18.84 4.42
C VAL A 424 4.36 -20.23 3.92
N GLU A 425 3.10 -20.62 4.11
CA GLU A 425 2.62 -21.94 3.66
C GLU A 425 2.79 -22.12 2.14
N GLY A 426 3.31 -23.28 1.71
CA GLY A 426 3.62 -23.56 0.31
C GLY A 426 4.89 -22.92 -0.24
N ALA A 427 5.68 -22.21 0.58
CA ALA A 427 7.00 -21.72 0.17
C ALA A 427 8.04 -22.86 0.16
N VAL A 428 8.70 -23.06 -0.98
CA VAL A 428 9.76 -24.08 -1.19
C VAL A 428 11.01 -23.81 -0.30
N ALA A 429 11.12 -22.62 0.28
CA ALA A 429 12.17 -22.30 1.26
C ALA A 429 11.96 -23.03 2.61
N ASN A 430 10.73 -23.45 2.95
CA ASN A 430 10.46 -24.16 4.20
C ASN A 430 11.10 -25.57 4.21
N ASP A 431 11.24 -26.20 3.04
CA ASP A 431 11.90 -27.50 2.83
C ASP A 431 13.44 -27.44 2.98
N LEU A 432 14.02 -26.25 3.13
CA LEU A 432 15.47 -26.09 3.26
C LEU A 432 15.95 -26.43 4.68
N PRO A 433 17.13 -27.05 4.84
CA PRO A 433 17.71 -27.31 6.16
C PRO A 433 18.26 -26.03 6.80
N ASN A 434 18.56 -26.12 8.10
CA ASN A 434 19.26 -25.09 8.87
C ASN A 434 18.51 -23.74 8.96
N HIS A 435 17.22 -23.80 9.30
CA HIS A 435 16.42 -22.63 9.69
C HIS A 435 17.10 -21.82 10.82
N VAL A 436 17.14 -20.50 10.67
CA VAL A 436 17.79 -19.59 11.62
C VAL A 436 16.85 -19.32 12.82
N PRO A 437 17.30 -19.46 14.09
CA PRO A 437 16.50 -19.13 15.26
C PRO A 437 16.00 -17.67 15.27
N GLU A 438 14.76 -17.44 15.69
CA GLU A 438 14.11 -16.12 15.59
C GLU A 438 14.87 -15.00 16.31
N ASN A 439 15.53 -15.30 17.44
CA ASN A 439 16.36 -14.34 18.15
C ASN A 439 17.58 -13.88 17.33
N ILE A 440 18.12 -14.74 16.46
CA ILE A 440 19.21 -14.40 15.55
C ILE A 440 18.66 -13.62 14.34
N LYS A 441 17.47 -13.97 13.82
CA LYS A 441 16.82 -13.16 12.78
C LYS A 441 16.58 -11.72 13.26
N GLN A 442 16.09 -11.56 14.48
CA GLN A 442 15.84 -10.26 15.10
C GLN A 442 17.13 -9.47 15.34
N GLU A 443 18.18 -10.10 15.89
CA GLU A 443 19.49 -9.45 16.06
C GLU A 443 20.06 -8.95 14.71
N ARG A 444 19.94 -9.76 13.65
CA ARG A 444 20.37 -9.39 12.30
C ARG A 444 19.53 -8.28 11.69
N TYR A 445 18.22 -8.28 11.92
CA TYR A 445 17.34 -7.20 11.51
C TYR A 445 17.74 -5.87 12.18
N GLU A 446 17.96 -5.88 13.50
CA GLU A 446 18.40 -4.70 14.26
C GLU A 446 19.77 -4.19 13.80
N ARG A 447 20.75 -5.08 13.62
CA ARG A 447 22.10 -4.75 13.13
C ARG A 447 22.08 -4.16 11.70
N LEU A 448 21.24 -4.69 10.81
CA LEU A 448 21.11 -4.19 9.44
C LEU A 448 20.41 -2.82 9.43
N MET A 449 19.29 -2.67 10.14
CA MET A 449 18.54 -1.41 10.17
C MET A 449 19.33 -0.28 10.82
N ALA A 450 20.12 -0.54 11.87
CA ALA A 450 21.02 0.45 12.46
C ALA A 450 22.10 0.93 11.45
N LEU A 451 22.76 -0.01 10.76
CA LEU A 451 23.72 0.34 9.70
C LEU A 451 23.08 1.15 8.56
N GLN A 452 21.85 0.81 8.17
CA GLN A 452 21.14 1.55 7.15
C GLN A 452 20.72 2.95 7.63
N GLN A 453 20.38 3.14 8.90
CA GLN A 453 20.04 4.45 9.47
C GLN A 453 21.23 5.42 9.31
N ASP A 454 22.45 4.98 9.65
CA ASP A 454 23.68 5.75 9.42
C ASP A 454 23.89 6.11 7.93
N ILE A 455 23.66 5.15 7.02
CA ILE A 455 23.81 5.36 5.58
C ILE A 455 22.76 6.35 5.05
N SER A 456 21.50 6.24 5.51
CA SER A 456 20.39 7.10 5.05
C SER A 456 20.56 8.53 5.57
N ALA A 457 20.89 8.71 6.86
CA ALA A 457 21.22 10.00 7.45
C ALA A 457 22.36 10.71 6.70
N GLN A 458 23.47 10.01 6.39
CA GLN A 458 24.55 10.59 5.59
C GLN A 458 24.07 11.07 4.20
N LYS A 459 23.22 10.29 3.53
CA LYS A 459 22.74 10.60 2.17
C LYS A 459 21.67 11.69 2.13
N LEU A 460 20.93 11.90 3.22
CA LEU A 460 20.02 13.02 3.38
C LEU A 460 20.76 14.29 3.83
N GLN A 461 21.79 14.17 4.67
CA GLN A 461 22.71 15.27 4.97
C GLN A 461 23.41 15.78 3.69
N GLU A 462 23.76 14.88 2.76
CA GLU A 462 24.24 15.23 1.41
C GLU A 462 23.22 16.02 0.56
N LYS A 463 21.96 16.20 0.99
CA LYS A 463 20.93 17.04 0.33
C LYS A 463 20.81 18.44 0.95
N VAL A 464 21.29 18.68 2.16
CA VAL A 464 21.21 19.99 2.83
C VAL A 464 21.96 21.06 2.03
N GLY A 465 21.38 22.26 1.97
CA GLY A 465 21.82 23.37 1.13
C GLY A 465 21.49 23.25 -0.36
N LYS A 466 20.87 22.15 -0.82
CA LYS A 466 20.44 21.99 -2.23
C LYS A 466 19.00 22.45 -2.42
N THR A 467 18.72 22.99 -3.60
CA THR A 467 17.36 23.31 -4.05
C THR A 467 16.74 22.08 -4.69
N LEU A 468 15.57 21.64 -4.22
CA LEU A 468 14.81 20.51 -4.76
C LEU A 468 13.42 20.95 -5.23
N MET A 469 12.88 20.23 -6.21
CA MET A 469 11.46 20.31 -6.57
C MET A 469 10.69 19.22 -5.82
N VAL A 470 9.63 19.62 -5.13
CA VAL A 470 8.81 18.74 -4.28
C VAL A 470 7.33 18.87 -4.65
N LEU A 471 6.58 17.79 -4.45
CA LEU A 471 5.13 17.69 -4.69
C LEU A 471 4.42 17.71 -3.34
N VAL A 472 3.48 18.64 -3.13
CA VAL A 472 2.69 18.72 -1.89
C VAL A 472 1.69 17.57 -1.84
N ASP A 473 1.79 16.70 -0.84
CA ASP A 473 0.83 15.63 -0.59
C ASP A 473 -0.27 16.03 0.40
N ASP A 474 0.08 16.84 1.42
CA ASP A 474 -0.83 17.29 2.47
C ASP A 474 -0.39 18.66 3.03
N ILE A 475 -1.26 19.34 3.76
CA ILE A 475 -0.99 20.65 4.38
C ILE A 475 -1.54 20.68 5.81
N ASP A 476 -0.65 20.88 6.78
CA ASP A 476 -1.05 21.26 8.14
C ASP A 476 -1.41 22.76 8.14
N SER A 477 -2.70 23.06 8.35
CA SER A 477 -3.23 24.43 8.36
C SER A 477 -2.96 25.20 9.64
N ASP A 478 -2.64 24.49 10.72
CA ASP A 478 -2.57 25.06 12.06
C ASP A 478 -1.13 25.51 12.34
N GLU A 479 -0.15 24.68 11.96
CA GLU A 479 1.29 25.00 12.02
C GLU A 479 1.82 25.67 10.73
N ASN A 480 1.03 25.73 9.65
CA ASN A 480 1.42 26.24 8.32
C ASN A 480 2.63 25.49 7.73
N ILE A 481 2.52 24.16 7.64
CA ILE A 481 3.55 23.27 7.09
C ILE A 481 2.98 22.46 5.93
N ALA A 482 3.63 22.46 4.77
CA ALA A 482 3.30 21.54 3.69
C ALA A 482 4.09 20.23 3.83
N ILE A 483 3.38 19.10 3.87
CA ILE A 483 3.96 17.77 3.84
C ILE A 483 4.13 17.37 2.38
N CYS A 484 5.37 17.25 1.94
CA CYS A 484 5.73 17.04 0.54
C CYS A 484 6.57 15.78 0.33
N ARG A 485 6.76 15.41 -0.94
CA ARG A 485 7.77 14.42 -1.38
C ARG A 485 8.64 14.98 -2.50
N SER A 486 9.91 14.59 -2.54
CA SER A 486 10.78 14.91 -3.66
C SER A 486 10.73 13.85 -4.75
N TYR A 487 11.53 14.04 -5.81
CA TYR A 487 11.76 12.99 -6.81
C TYR A 487 12.30 11.69 -6.19
N ALA A 488 12.92 11.74 -5.00
CA ALA A 488 13.49 10.60 -4.30
C ALA A 488 12.46 9.72 -3.59
N ASP A 489 11.24 10.20 -3.38
CA ASP A 489 10.36 9.64 -2.35
C ASP A 489 9.02 9.17 -2.94
N ALA A 490 8.73 7.87 -2.83
CA ALA A 490 7.42 7.32 -3.15
C ALA A 490 6.42 7.55 -2.01
N PRO A 491 5.11 7.70 -2.30
CA PRO A 491 4.12 7.88 -1.24
C PRO A 491 4.01 6.64 -0.35
N GLU A 492 3.68 6.87 0.92
CA GLU A 492 3.46 5.87 1.97
C GLU A 492 4.67 5.00 2.39
N ILE A 493 5.69 4.84 1.53
CA ILE A 493 6.76 3.82 1.72
C ILE A 493 8.18 4.38 1.88
N ASP A 494 8.38 5.67 1.60
CA ASP A 494 9.63 6.41 1.80
C ASP A 494 9.35 7.67 2.65
N GLY A 495 10.38 8.48 2.91
CA GLY A 495 10.29 9.67 3.75
C GLY A 495 9.62 10.88 3.11
N ARG A 496 9.58 11.98 3.86
CA ARG A 496 8.89 13.23 3.55
C ARG A 496 9.85 14.42 3.50
N VAL A 497 9.42 15.47 2.82
CA VAL A 497 9.99 16.82 2.92
C VAL A 497 8.98 17.70 3.64
N TYR A 498 9.28 18.11 4.86
CA TYR A 498 8.47 19.09 5.59
C TYR A 498 8.89 20.49 5.15
N VAL A 499 7.93 21.27 4.67
CA VAL A 499 8.18 22.60 4.12
C VAL A 499 7.47 23.64 5.00
N ASP A 500 8.26 24.49 5.66
CA ASP A 500 7.77 25.59 6.49
C ASP A 500 7.67 26.92 5.72
N GLU A 501 7.18 27.96 6.41
CA GLU A 501 6.90 29.31 5.88
C GLU A 501 5.96 29.33 4.64
N ILE A 502 5.15 28.28 4.43
CA ILE A 502 4.24 28.21 3.28
C ILE A 502 3.14 29.27 3.35
N ASN A 503 2.92 29.95 2.23
CA ASN A 503 1.85 30.93 2.10
C ASN A 503 0.49 30.27 1.77
N ALA A 504 -0.61 30.94 2.11
CA ALA A 504 -1.99 30.43 1.94
C ALA A 504 -2.46 30.24 0.48
N GLN A 505 -1.58 30.38 -0.52
CA GLN A 505 -1.87 30.02 -1.92
C GLN A 505 -1.38 28.60 -2.27
N VAL A 506 -0.49 28.00 -1.47
CA VAL A 506 0.01 26.63 -1.61
C VAL A 506 -1.14 25.62 -1.50
N LYS A 507 -1.12 24.59 -2.35
CA LYS A 507 -2.18 23.56 -2.41
C LYS A 507 -1.60 22.16 -2.60
N VAL A 508 -2.32 21.16 -2.07
CA VAL A 508 -2.08 19.74 -2.38
C VAL A 508 -2.08 19.52 -3.90
N GLY A 509 -1.12 18.74 -4.38
CA GLY A 509 -0.89 18.52 -5.81
C GLY A 509 -0.16 19.62 -6.56
N GLN A 510 0.35 20.64 -5.87
CA GLN A 510 1.24 21.67 -6.42
C GLN A 510 2.71 21.21 -6.35
N PHE A 511 3.51 21.59 -7.35
CA PHE A 511 4.97 21.52 -7.26
C PHE A 511 5.53 22.81 -6.64
N LEU A 512 6.37 22.67 -5.62
CA LEU A 512 7.14 23.75 -5.00
C LEU A 512 8.63 23.56 -5.31
N THR A 513 9.37 24.68 -5.34
CA THR A 513 10.83 24.69 -5.39
C THR A 513 11.32 25.19 -4.03
N VAL A 514 12.00 24.33 -3.27
CA VAL A 514 12.39 24.57 -1.88
C VAL A 514 13.90 24.40 -1.72
N THR A 515 14.49 25.03 -0.71
CA THR A 515 15.88 24.77 -0.32
C THR A 515 15.87 23.90 0.93
N ILE A 516 16.57 22.77 0.90
CA ILE A 516 16.71 21.90 2.07
C ILE A 516 17.63 22.59 3.08
N ASP A 517 17.13 22.87 4.27
CA ASP A 517 17.85 23.57 5.32
C ASP A 517 18.34 22.60 6.43
N ASP A 518 17.67 21.46 6.65
CA ASP A 518 18.13 20.38 7.54
C ASP A 518 17.62 18.97 7.11
N ALA A 519 18.11 17.91 7.77
CA ALA A 519 17.76 16.52 7.49
C ALA A 519 17.74 15.63 8.75
N SER A 520 16.75 14.74 8.86
CA SER A 520 16.81 13.60 9.80
C SER A 520 17.38 12.36 9.11
N GLU A 521 17.30 11.20 9.76
CA GLU A 521 17.76 9.94 9.19
C GLU A 521 16.90 9.46 8.02
N TYR A 522 15.65 9.95 7.88
CA TYR A 522 14.72 9.52 6.84
C TYR A 522 13.95 10.65 6.13
N ASP A 523 13.83 11.83 6.75
CA ASP A 523 13.06 12.98 6.25
C ASP A 523 13.96 14.22 6.03
N LEU A 524 13.44 15.21 5.29
CA LEU A 524 14.11 16.49 5.02
C LEU A 524 13.25 17.67 5.52
N PHE A 525 13.92 18.76 5.88
CA PHE A 525 13.29 20.01 6.33
C PHE A 525 13.74 21.18 5.44
N ALA A 526 12.82 22.07 5.07
CA ALA A 526 13.06 23.06 4.03
C ALA A 526 12.17 24.31 4.17
N SER A 527 12.71 25.50 3.88
CA SER A 527 11.94 26.74 3.89
C SER A 527 11.40 27.15 2.51
N TYR A 528 10.16 27.62 2.48
CA TYR A 528 9.51 28.12 1.25
C TYR A 528 9.71 29.63 1.05
N LYS A 529 10.73 29.97 0.26
CA LYS A 529 11.14 31.36 -0.03
C LYS A 529 10.31 31.99 -1.17
N GLY A 530 8.96 31.90 -1.09
CA GLY A 530 8.01 32.23 -2.17
C GLY A 530 6.81 33.12 -1.77
#